data_AF-A0A534M347-F1
#
_entry.id   AF-A0A534M347-F1
#
_cell.length_a   1.000
_cell.length_b   1.000
_cell.length_c   1.000
_cell.angle_alpha   90.00
_cell.angle_beta   90.00
_cell.angle_gamma   90.00
#
_symmetry.space_group_name_H-M   'P 1'
#
loop_
_entity.id
_entity.type
_entity.pdbx_description
1 polymer ?
#
loop_
_entity_poly.entity_id
_entity_poly.type
_entity_poly.pdbx_seq_one_letter_code
_entity_poly.pdbx_strand_id
1 'polypeptide(L)'
;MRRSLTATDLEKMGLPSDAARTTSERLTSVLQRSRGDRDPEAQVRLWLELRALAEADPILGRAFPVHAALYQLAYENRPKEAGPGPVWVPSRETIRRSNLAALMRDRHVRSYDELQRWSTGHREEFWSAMIERLGIVFKKRPTRVLDPKADVTHPDWLPGARLNIAESCFRADPEKLAIVHASEGSEEIRRVSYGDLRRLAARVANGLESA
;
A
#
# COMPACT_ATOMS: atom_id res chain seq x y z
N MET A 1 -25.95 -22.23 -7.31
CA MET A 1 -25.40 -22.11 -5.94
C MET A 1 -23.97 -22.64 -5.99
N ARG A 2 -22.97 -21.93 -5.43
CA ARG A 2 -21.55 -22.36 -5.47
C ARG A 2 -21.42 -23.69 -4.71
N ARG A 3 -20.64 -24.63 -5.24
CA ARG A 3 -20.39 -25.92 -4.57
C ARG A 3 -19.45 -25.68 -3.39
N SER A 4 -19.87 -26.05 -2.18
CA SER A 4 -19.02 -26.00 -0.98
C SER A 4 -17.91 -27.06 -1.03
N LEU A 5 -16.80 -26.82 -0.33
CA LEU A 5 -15.74 -27.81 -0.09
C LEU A 5 -16.19 -28.75 1.01
N THR A 6 -16.15 -30.06 0.75
CA THR A 6 -16.52 -31.08 1.74
C THR A 6 -15.37 -31.33 2.71
N ALA A 7 -15.65 -31.96 3.86
CA ALA A 7 -14.61 -32.40 4.78
C ALA A 7 -13.58 -33.30 4.08
N THR A 8 -14.01 -34.21 3.20
CA THR A 8 -13.11 -35.07 2.41
C THR A 8 -12.22 -34.28 1.44
N ASP A 9 -12.74 -33.21 0.83
CA ASP A 9 -11.92 -32.34 -0.04
C ASP A 9 -10.82 -31.65 0.76
N LEU A 10 -11.15 -31.20 1.98
CA LEU A 10 -10.24 -30.51 2.88
C LEU A 10 -9.18 -31.45 3.50
N GLU A 11 -9.55 -32.69 3.83
CA GLU A 11 -8.61 -33.72 4.28
C GLU A 11 -7.57 -34.04 3.19
N LYS A 12 -7.99 -34.14 1.93
CA LYS A 12 -7.07 -34.30 0.78
C LYS A 12 -6.11 -33.11 0.60
N MET A 13 -6.49 -31.94 1.11
CA MET A 13 -5.65 -30.74 1.13
C MET A 13 -4.74 -30.67 2.35
N GLY A 14 -4.73 -31.70 3.20
CA GLY A 14 -3.82 -31.85 4.34
C GLY A 14 -4.40 -31.37 5.68
N LEU A 15 -5.71 -31.13 5.79
CA LEU A 15 -6.32 -30.79 7.08
C LEU A 15 -6.56 -32.05 7.92
N PRO A 16 -6.33 -31.99 9.25
CA PRO A 16 -6.81 -33.01 10.17
C PRO A 16 -8.34 -33.16 10.11
N SER A 17 -8.86 -34.36 10.29
CA SER A 17 -10.29 -34.68 10.11
C SER A 17 -11.25 -33.78 10.93
N ASP A 18 -10.91 -33.48 12.18
CA ASP A 18 -11.75 -32.61 13.01
C ASP A 18 -11.74 -31.15 12.53
N ALA A 19 -10.59 -30.66 12.09
CA ALA A 19 -10.46 -29.34 11.48
C ALA A 19 -11.19 -29.28 10.13
N ALA A 20 -11.11 -30.34 9.32
CA ALA A 20 -11.79 -30.46 8.03
C ALA A 20 -13.32 -30.46 8.18
N ARG A 21 -13.87 -31.21 9.14
CA ARG A 21 -15.32 -31.22 9.44
C ARG A 21 -15.82 -29.84 9.86
N THR A 22 -15.16 -29.25 10.86
CA THR A 22 -15.50 -27.91 11.39
C THR A 22 -15.42 -26.85 10.30
N THR A 23 -14.38 -26.90 9.47
CA THR A 23 -14.20 -25.96 8.35
C THR A 23 -15.30 -26.12 7.31
N SER A 24 -15.61 -27.36 6.88
CA SER A 24 -16.67 -27.65 5.91
C SER A 24 -18.05 -27.11 6.35
N GLU A 25 -18.39 -27.23 7.63
CA GLU A 25 -19.64 -26.70 8.20
C GLU A 25 -19.68 -25.16 8.17
N ARG A 26 -18.59 -24.52 8.58
CA ARG A 26 -18.47 -23.05 8.56
C ARG A 26 -18.50 -22.51 7.13
N LEU A 27 -17.81 -23.15 6.19
CA LEU A 27 -17.82 -22.77 4.77
C LEU A 27 -19.23 -22.84 4.19
N THR A 28 -19.95 -23.92 4.47
CA THR A 28 -21.33 -24.09 4.02
C THR A 28 -22.23 -22.97 4.56
N SER A 29 -22.06 -22.60 5.83
CA SER A 29 -22.79 -21.51 6.48
C SER A 29 -22.46 -20.12 5.89
N VAL A 30 -21.21 -19.88 5.49
CA VAL A 30 -20.81 -18.64 4.78
C VAL A 30 -21.46 -18.60 3.40
N LEU A 31 -21.32 -19.66 2.60
CA LEU A 31 -21.85 -19.72 1.24
C LEU A 31 -23.37 -19.63 1.15
N GLN A 32 -24.11 -20.15 2.14
CA GLN A 32 -25.57 -20.02 2.20
C GLN A 32 -26.02 -18.57 2.40
N ARG A 33 -25.23 -17.75 3.11
CA ARG A 33 -25.50 -16.34 3.35
C ARG A 33 -25.11 -15.47 2.15
N SER A 34 -24.10 -15.89 1.39
CA SER A 34 -23.64 -15.22 0.16
C SER A 34 -24.43 -15.73 -1.06
N ARG A 35 -25.65 -15.22 -1.26
CA ARG A 35 -26.49 -15.58 -2.43
C ARG A 35 -25.91 -15.08 -3.76
N GLY A 36 -25.19 -15.97 -4.44
CA GLY A 36 -25.30 -16.17 -5.89
C GLY A 36 -24.92 -15.02 -6.81
N ASP A 37 -23.68 -14.53 -6.73
CA ASP A 37 -23.27 -13.34 -7.48
C ASP A 37 -22.23 -13.61 -8.58
N ARG A 38 -22.61 -13.21 -9.80
CA ARG A 38 -21.67 -12.70 -10.80
C ARG A 38 -21.24 -11.26 -10.46
N ASP A 39 -21.86 -10.61 -9.46
CA ASP A 39 -21.42 -9.32 -8.94
C ASP A 39 -19.96 -9.40 -8.45
N PRO A 40 -19.03 -8.69 -9.10
CA PRO A 40 -17.63 -8.69 -8.71
C PRO A 40 -17.38 -8.21 -7.28
N GLU A 41 -18.20 -7.29 -6.75
CA GLU A 41 -18.00 -6.76 -5.40
C GLU A 41 -18.42 -7.75 -4.32
N ALA A 42 -19.53 -8.47 -4.53
CA ALA A 42 -19.95 -9.54 -3.65
C ALA A 42 -18.91 -10.67 -3.56
N GLN A 43 -18.25 -10.99 -4.68
CA GLN A 43 -17.14 -11.96 -4.69
C GLN A 43 -15.97 -11.50 -3.82
N VAL A 44 -15.63 -10.21 -3.86
CA VAL A 44 -14.59 -9.64 -2.97
C VAL A 44 -15.02 -9.73 -1.51
N ARG A 45 -16.28 -9.40 -1.19
CA ARG A 45 -16.81 -9.53 0.19
C ARG A 45 -16.74 -10.98 0.69
N LEU A 46 -17.13 -11.94 -0.16
CA LEU A 46 -17.03 -13.38 0.14
C LEU A 46 -15.58 -13.80 0.37
N TRP A 47 -14.64 -13.38 -0.48
CA TRP A 47 -13.23 -13.65 -0.29
C TRP A 47 -12.71 -13.15 1.07
N LEU A 48 -13.07 -11.92 1.45
CA LEU A 48 -12.64 -11.36 2.74
C LEU A 48 -13.21 -12.13 3.94
N GLU A 49 -14.44 -12.62 3.85
CA GLU A 49 -15.04 -13.46 4.91
C GLU A 49 -14.34 -14.83 5.01
N LEU A 50 -14.06 -15.48 3.86
CA LEU A 50 -13.35 -16.75 3.81
C LEU A 50 -11.90 -16.62 4.30
N ARG A 51 -11.22 -15.54 3.93
CA ARG A 51 -9.86 -15.25 4.39
C ARG A 51 -9.82 -15.01 5.90
N ALA A 52 -10.76 -14.23 6.44
CA ALA A 52 -10.86 -13.99 7.88
C ALA A 52 -11.14 -15.30 8.65
N LEU A 53 -11.95 -16.20 8.09
CA LEU A 53 -12.16 -17.53 8.66
C LEU A 53 -10.85 -18.33 8.74
N ALA A 54 -10.02 -18.29 7.70
CA ALA A 54 -8.75 -18.99 7.65
C ALA A 54 -7.67 -18.34 8.53
N GLU A 55 -7.65 -17.00 8.64
CA GLU A 55 -6.73 -16.26 9.51
C GLU A 55 -7.02 -16.48 11.00
N ALA A 56 -8.28 -16.73 11.37
CA ALA A 56 -8.69 -16.94 12.75
C ALA A 56 -8.30 -18.33 13.32
N ASP A 57 -7.92 -19.28 12.47
CA ASP A 57 -7.59 -20.64 12.85
C ASP A 57 -6.11 -20.93 12.55
N PRO A 58 -5.27 -21.22 13.55
CA PRO A 58 -3.84 -21.47 13.35
C PRO A 58 -3.51 -22.65 12.42
N ILE A 59 -4.38 -23.65 12.32
CA ILE A 59 -4.23 -24.81 11.43
C ILE A 59 -4.51 -24.35 10.00
N LEU A 60 -5.64 -23.67 9.78
CA LEU A 60 -5.99 -23.14 8.46
C LEU A 60 -4.98 -22.10 8.00
N GLY A 61 -4.51 -21.22 8.88
CA GLY A 61 -3.53 -20.18 8.57
C GLY A 61 -2.23 -20.68 7.96
N ARG A 62 -1.91 -21.97 8.12
CA ARG A 62 -0.72 -22.62 7.53
C ARG A 62 -1.06 -23.54 6.35
N ALA A 63 -2.33 -23.83 6.10
CA ALA A 63 -2.79 -24.77 5.08
C ALA A 63 -2.97 -24.09 3.71
N PHE A 64 -1.86 -23.72 3.05
CA PHE A 64 -1.90 -23.03 1.76
C PHE A 64 -2.83 -23.65 0.70
N PRO A 65 -2.89 -25.00 0.51
CA PRO A 65 -3.82 -25.59 -0.45
C PRO A 65 -5.29 -25.24 -0.20
N VAL A 66 -5.69 -25.08 1.07
CA VAL A 66 -7.04 -24.64 1.43
C VAL A 66 -7.24 -23.16 1.12
N HIS A 67 -6.28 -22.29 1.41
CA HIS A 67 -6.36 -20.87 1.03
C HIS A 67 -6.57 -20.70 -0.48
N ALA A 68 -5.82 -21.46 -1.28
CA ALA A 68 -5.96 -21.47 -2.73
C ALA A 68 -7.36 -21.95 -3.16
N ALA A 69 -7.89 -23.02 -2.55
CA ALA A 69 -9.23 -23.51 -2.84
C ALA A 69 -10.32 -22.50 -2.45
N LEU A 70 -10.19 -21.81 -1.31
CA LEU A 70 -11.11 -20.76 -0.87
C LEU A 70 -11.10 -19.55 -1.81
N TYR A 71 -9.92 -19.17 -2.31
CA TYR A 71 -9.79 -18.11 -3.31
C TYR A 71 -10.51 -18.48 -4.61
N GLN A 72 -10.30 -19.70 -5.13
CA GLN A 72 -11.00 -20.18 -6.33
C GLN A 72 -12.51 -20.24 -6.10
N LEU A 73 -12.94 -20.69 -4.92
CA LEU A 73 -14.34 -20.74 -4.55
C LEU A 73 -14.98 -19.34 -4.49
N ALA A 74 -14.27 -18.33 -3.95
CA ALA A 74 -14.76 -16.96 -3.85
C ALA A 74 -14.94 -16.30 -5.23
N TYR A 75 -14.04 -16.59 -6.15
CA TYR A 75 -13.97 -15.97 -7.48
C TYR A 75 -14.44 -16.89 -8.62
N GLU A 76 -15.06 -18.03 -8.29
CA GLU A 76 -15.68 -18.92 -9.28
C GLU A 76 -16.62 -18.11 -10.21
N ASN A 77 -16.45 -18.30 -11.53
CA ASN A 77 -17.20 -17.61 -12.57
C ASN A 77 -17.16 -16.07 -12.49
N ARG A 78 -16.06 -15.48 -12.00
CA ARG A 78 -15.84 -14.04 -12.05
C ARG A 78 -15.87 -13.53 -13.50
N PRO A 79 -16.62 -12.46 -13.81
CA PRO A 79 -16.62 -11.86 -15.14
C PRO A 79 -15.23 -11.38 -15.55
N LYS A 80 -14.84 -11.58 -16.82
CA LYS A 80 -13.49 -11.24 -17.29
C LYS A 80 -13.22 -9.74 -17.22
N GLU A 81 -14.24 -8.94 -17.49
CA GLU A 81 -14.25 -7.49 -17.42
C GLU A 81 -13.97 -6.95 -16.01
N ALA A 82 -14.22 -7.75 -14.97
CA ALA A 82 -13.93 -7.39 -13.58
C ALA A 82 -12.48 -7.67 -13.15
N GLY A 83 -11.65 -8.17 -14.07
CA GLY A 83 -10.26 -8.54 -13.81
C GLY A 83 -10.11 -9.69 -12.80
N PRO A 84 -8.86 -10.01 -12.40
CA PRO A 84 -8.61 -11.00 -11.36
C PRO A 84 -9.22 -10.57 -10.02
N GLY A 85 -9.62 -11.54 -9.21
CA GLY A 85 -10.02 -11.28 -7.83
C GLY A 85 -8.86 -10.71 -7.01
N PRO A 86 -9.06 -9.64 -6.22
CA PRO A 86 -8.00 -9.17 -5.33
C PRO A 86 -7.71 -10.22 -4.25
N VAL A 87 -6.47 -10.69 -4.19
CA VAL A 87 -6.01 -11.59 -3.12
C VAL A 87 -5.94 -10.85 -1.78
N TRP A 88 -5.66 -9.56 -1.80
CA TRP A 88 -5.57 -8.73 -0.61
C TRP A 88 -6.30 -7.41 -0.79
N VAL A 89 -7.02 -7.00 0.25
CA VAL A 89 -7.67 -5.69 0.37
C VAL A 89 -7.25 -5.09 1.72
N PRO A 90 -6.84 -3.81 1.77
CA PRO A 90 -6.50 -3.17 3.03
C PRO A 90 -7.72 -3.08 3.94
N SER A 91 -7.48 -3.22 5.25
CA SER A 91 -8.55 -3.01 6.24
C SER A 91 -9.05 -1.56 6.21
N ARG A 92 -10.28 -1.33 6.70
CA ARG A 92 -10.82 0.03 6.85
C ARG A 92 -9.92 0.91 7.72
N GLU A 93 -9.26 0.34 8.73
CA GLU A 93 -8.32 1.08 9.57
C GLU A 93 -7.07 1.48 8.78
N THR A 94 -6.48 0.55 8.03
CA THR A 94 -5.33 0.80 7.16
C THR A 94 -5.65 1.91 6.16
N ILE A 95 -6.82 1.87 5.52
CA ILE A 95 -7.28 2.91 4.60
C ILE A 95 -7.34 4.26 5.34
N ARG A 96 -8.03 4.34 6.49
CA ARG A 96 -8.20 5.60 7.25
C ARG A 96 -6.90 6.23 7.72
N ARG A 97 -5.89 5.42 8.03
CA ARG A 97 -4.56 5.85 8.52
C ARG A 97 -3.58 6.16 7.41
N SER A 98 -3.92 5.89 6.15
CA SER A 98 -3.03 6.14 5.02
C SER A 98 -2.81 7.65 4.78
N ASN A 99 -1.62 7.99 4.28
CA ASN A 99 -1.32 9.35 3.81
C ASN A 99 -2.29 9.82 2.72
N LEU A 100 -2.82 8.87 1.93
CA LEU A 100 -3.77 9.12 0.87
C LEU A 100 -5.13 9.53 1.42
N ALA A 101 -5.67 8.81 2.42
CA ALA A 101 -6.91 9.20 3.08
C ALA A 101 -6.80 10.57 3.76
N ALA A 102 -5.64 10.89 4.34
CA ALA A 102 -5.39 12.23 4.86
C ALA A 102 -5.41 13.29 3.75
N LEU A 103 -4.76 13.04 2.59
CA LEU A 103 -4.82 13.97 1.45
C LEU A 103 -6.24 14.16 0.91
N MET A 104 -7.01 13.06 0.83
CA MET A 104 -8.39 13.09 0.37
C MET A 104 -9.27 13.95 1.28
N ARG A 105 -9.08 13.86 2.60
CA ARG A 105 -9.77 14.74 3.58
C ARG A 105 -9.38 16.20 3.37
N ASP A 106 -8.08 16.50 3.25
CA ASP A 106 -7.59 17.87 3.07
C ASP A 106 -8.13 18.51 1.76
N ARG A 107 -8.35 17.68 0.74
CA ARG A 107 -8.87 18.11 -0.58
C ARG A 107 -10.37 17.90 -0.76
N HIS A 108 -11.08 17.47 0.27
CA HIS A 108 -12.54 17.24 0.25
C HIS A 108 -13.01 16.30 -0.88
N VAL A 109 -12.19 15.32 -1.25
CA VAL A 109 -12.51 14.30 -2.25
C VAL A 109 -12.91 12.99 -1.56
N ARG A 110 -13.92 12.31 -2.10
CA ARG A 110 -14.62 11.20 -1.40
C ARG A 110 -14.13 9.83 -1.82
N SER A 111 -13.48 9.72 -2.98
CA SER A 111 -12.93 8.46 -3.49
C SER A 111 -11.55 8.65 -4.11
N TYR A 112 -10.84 7.53 -4.26
CA TYR A 112 -9.57 7.52 -4.99
C TYR A 112 -9.75 7.99 -6.44
N ASP A 113 -10.85 7.61 -7.09
CA ASP A 113 -11.13 8.05 -8.46
C ASP A 113 -11.37 9.55 -8.56
N GLU A 114 -12.05 10.15 -7.57
CA GLU A 114 -12.19 11.60 -7.49
C GLU A 114 -10.82 12.27 -7.30
N LEU A 115 -9.97 11.73 -6.42
CA LEU A 115 -8.60 12.22 -6.22
C LEU A 115 -7.77 12.11 -7.51
N GLN A 116 -7.85 10.99 -8.22
CA GLN A 116 -7.10 10.74 -9.45
C GLN A 116 -7.55 11.64 -10.61
N ARG A 117 -8.87 11.85 -10.74
CA ARG A 117 -9.41 12.83 -11.70
C ARG A 117 -8.95 14.25 -11.38
N TRP A 118 -8.97 14.64 -10.11
CA TRP A 118 -8.47 15.95 -9.70
C TRP A 118 -6.96 16.09 -9.94
N SER A 119 -6.14 15.13 -9.51
CA SER A 119 -4.67 15.23 -9.61
C SER A 119 -4.16 15.30 -11.05
N THR A 120 -4.86 14.64 -11.97
CA THR A 120 -4.51 14.64 -13.40
C THR A 120 -5.10 15.83 -14.16
N GLY A 121 -6.30 16.29 -13.79
CA GLY A 121 -6.92 17.47 -14.38
C GLY A 121 -6.33 18.79 -13.90
N HIS A 122 -5.86 18.85 -12.64
CA HIS A 122 -5.41 20.07 -11.95
C HIS A 122 -3.95 19.89 -11.48
N ARG A 123 -3.06 19.52 -12.42
CA ARG A 123 -1.67 19.12 -12.14
C ARG A 123 -0.86 20.14 -11.33
N GLU A 124 -0.97 21.42 -11.66
CA GLU A 124 -0.25 22.48 -10.97
C GLU A 124 -0.71 22.62 -9.51
N GLU A 125 -2.02 22.60 -9.26
CA GLU A 125 -2.59 22.63 -7.90
C GLU A 125 -2.19 21.38 -7.10
N PHE A 126 -2.28 20.20 -7.73
CA PHE A 126 -1.89 18.95 -7.12
C PHE A 126 -0.43 18.96 -6.68
N TRP A 127 0.49 19.34 -7.56
CA TRP A 127 1.91 19.36 -7.22
C TRP A 127 2.27 20.49 -6.26
N SER A 128 1.60 21.64 -6.32
CA SER A 128 1.71 22.68 -5.30
C SER A 128 1.36 22.13 -3.91
N ALA A 129 0.22 21.44 -3.79
CA ALA A 129 -0.20 20.77 -2.56
C ALA A 129 0.81 19.74 -2.05
N MET A 130 1.36 18.93 -2.96
CA MET A 130 2.32 17.90 -2.61
C MET A 130 3.67 18.48 -2.17
N ILE A 131 4.15 19.55 -2.81
CA ILE A 131 5.38 20.24 -2.45
C ILE A 131 5.29 20.82 -1.04
N GLU A 132 4.16 21.46 -0.71
CA GLU A 132 3.89 21.97 0.63
C GLU A 132 3.84 20.85 1.66
N ARG A 133 3.10 19.78 1.36
CA ARG A 133 2.92 18.63 2.25
C ARG A 133 4.21 17.85 2.50
N LEU A 134 5.03 17.69 1.46
CA LEU A 134 6.37 17.09 1.57
C LEU A 134 7.36 18.00 2.28
N GLY A 135 7.02 19.29 2.42
CA GLY A 135 7.85 20.25 3.11
C GLY A 135 9.16 20.54 2.37
N ILE A 136 9.12 20.59 1.04
CA ILE A 136 10.30 20.89 0.22
C ILE A 136 10.79 22.31 0.52
N VAL A 137 12.08 22.42 0.83
CA VAL A 137 12.74 23.68 1.20
C VAL A 137 13.32 24.32 -0.05
N PHE A 138 12.90 25.54 -0.34
CA PHE A 138 13.43 26.35 -1.43
C PHE A 138 14.30 27.49 -0.90
N LYS A 139 15.46 27.69 -1.52
CA LYS A 139 16.26 28.91 -1.39
C LYS A 139 15.65 30.06 -2.19
N LYS A 140 15.11 29.72 -3.36
CA LYS A 140 14.28 30.61 -4.18
C LYS A 140 13.05 29.81 -4.60
N ARG A 141 11.86 30.28 -4.23
CA ARG A 141 10.61 29.64 -4.61
C ARG A 141 10.44 29.69 -6.14
N PRO A 142 9.81 28.67 -6.75
CA PRO A 142 9.46 28.72 -8.15
C PRO A 142 8.49 29.88 -8.42
N THR A 143 8.49 30.40 -9.65
CA THR A 143 7.44 31.33 -10.08
C THR A 143 6.09 30.63 -10.25
N ARG A 144 6.12 29.31 -10.51
CA ARG A 144 4.97 28.44 -10.73
C ARG A 144 5.40 26.97 -10.77
N VAL A 145 4.46 26.02 -10.74
CA VAL A 145 4.83 24.59 -10.55
C VAL A 145 5.13 23.88 -11.86
N LEU A 146 4.41 24.15 -12.94
CA LEU A 146 4.59 23.45 -14.23
C LEU A 146 4.26 24.36 -15.41
N ASP A 147 5.18 24.71 -16.32
CA ASP A 147 4.91 25.55 -17.51
C ASP A 147 3.79 25.02 -18.42
N PRO A 148 2.64 25.73 -18.57
CA PRO A 148 1.60 25.31 -19.51
C PRO A 148 2.06 25.41 -20.95
N LYS A 149 3.14 26.17 -21.22
CA LYS A 149 3.75 26.28 -22.55
C LYS A 149 4.85 25.25 -22.78
N ALA A 150 5.29 24.52 -21.75
CA ALA A 150 6.31 23.50 -21.93
C ALA A 150 5.76 22.31 -22.71
N ASP A 151 6.63 21.74 -23.54
CA ASP A 151 6.33 20.54 -24.29
C ASP A 151 6.13 19.35 -23.34
N VAL A 152 5.20 18.46 -23.66
CA VAL A 152 4.88 17.32 -22.79
C VAL A 152 6.06 16.35 -22.63
N THR A 153 6.97 16.30 -23.62
CA THR A 153 8.22 15.52 -23.56
C THR A 153 9.36 16.27 -22.88
N HIS A 154 9.23 17.60 -22.74
CA HIS A 154 10.18 18.48 -22.04
C HIS A 154 9.47 19.40 -21.05
N PRO A 155 8.81 18.85 -20.01
CA PRO A 155 8.04 19.65 -19.08
C PRO A 155 8.96 20.53 -18.22
N ASP A 156 8.63 21.81 -18.10
CA ASP A 156 9.37 22.75 -17.25
C ASP A 156 8.70 22.83 -15.86
N TRP A 157 9.25 22.06 -14.92
CA TRP A 157 8.79 22.00 -13.53
C TRP A 157 9.55 22.98 -12.65
N LEU A 158 8.82 23.68 -11.79
CA LEU A 158 9.35 24.63 -10.81
C LEU A 158 10.26 25.72 -11.41
N PRO A 159 9.87 26.36 -12.54
CA PRO A 159 10.69 27.37 -13.20
C PRO A 159 11.22 28.43 -12.25
N GLY A 160 12.52 28.69 -12.36
CA GLY A 160 13.23 29.70 -11.57
C GLY A 160 13.46 29.32 -10.10
N ALA A 161 13.03 28.15 -9.64
CA ALA A 161 13.32 27.67 -8.30
C ALA A 161 14.82 27.42 -8.11
N ARG A 162 15.27 27.58 -6.86
CA ARG A 162 16.57 27.08 -6.40
C ARG A 162 16.35 26.34 -5.09
N LEU A 163 16.89 25.13 -5.00
CA LEU A 163 16.82 24.30 -3.80
C LEU A 163 18.07 23.45 -3.67
N ASN A 164 18.31 22.92 -2.48
CA ASN A 164 19.18 21.77 -2.25
C ASN A 164 18.33 20.71 -1.55
N ILE A 165 18.20 19.54 -2.16
CA ILE A 165 17.34 18.48 -1.62
C ILE A 165 17.81 18.00 -0.23
N ALA A 166 19.12 18.04 0.05
CA ALA A 166 19.66 17.68 1.36
C ALA A 166 19.08 18.55 2.49
N GLU A 167 18.82 19.84 2.22
CA GLU A 167 18.20 20.75 3.20
C GLU A 167 16.76 20.33 3.53
N SER A 168 16.06 19.71 2.59
CA SER A 168 14.72 19.13 2.84
C SER A 168 14.80 17.84 3.65
N CYS A 169 15.86 17.05 3.47
CA CYS A 169 16.06 15.78 4.17
C CYS A 169 16.45 15.95 5.66
N PHE A 170 17.18 17.02 6.02
CA PHE A 170 17.68 17.24 7.39
C PHE A 170 16.75 18.08 8.28
N ARG A 171 15.43 18.03 8.04
CA ARG A 171 14.43 18.79 8.81
C ARG A 171 13.98 18.13 10.12
N ALA A 172 14.26 16.85 10.28
CA ALA A 172 13.93 16.13 11.50
C ALA A 172 14.83 16.58 12.67
N ASP A 173 14.37 16.31 13.89
CA ASP A 173 15.16 16.45 15.10
C ASP A 173 16.52 15.74 14.95
N PRO A 174 17.66 16.42 15.18
CA PRO A 174 18.99 15.84 15.04
C PRO A 174 19.20 14.54 15.83
N GLU A 175 18.51 14.36 16.96
CA GLU A 175 18.65 13.17 17.81
C GLU A 175 17.81 11.98 17.32
N LYS A 176 16.88 12.19 16.38
CA LYS A 176 16.09 11.10 15.79
C LYS A 176 16.96 10.23 14.89
N LEU A 177 16.62 8.94 14.85
CA LEU A 177 17.27 7.99 13.95
C LEU A 177 16.93 8.30 12.49
N ALA A 178 17.96 8.42 11.67
CA ALA A 178 17.86 8.58 10.23
C ALA A 178 18.15 7.28 9.49
N ILE A 179 19.16 6.53 9.94
CA ILE A 179 19.58 5.26 9.34
C ILE A 179 19.70 4.21 10.44
N VAL A 180 19.11 3.04 10.20
CA VAL A 180 19.35 1.81 10.95
C VAL A 180 19.98 0.84 9.95
N HIS A 181 21.24 0.47 10.17
CA HIS A 181 21.95 -0.45 9.29
C HIS A 181 22.23 -1.77 10.01
N ALA A 182 22.28 -2.84 9.24
CA ALA A 182 22.80 -4.13 9.68
C ALA A 182 23.77 -4.61 8.60
N SER A 183 24.83 -5.31 9.02
CA SER A 183 25.85 -5.84 8.12
C SER A 183 25.87 -7.36 8.21
N GLU A 184 26.06 -8.03 7.07
CA GLU A 184 26.31 -9.47 7.07
C GLU A 184 27.57 -9.79 7.88
N GLY A 185 27.49 -10.75 8.79
CA GLY A 185 28.60 -11.14 9.67
C GLY A 185 28.72 -10.34 10.97
N SER A 186 27.78 -9.44 11.27
CA SER A 186 27.66 -8.80 12.60
C SER A 186 26.22 -8.86 13.10
N GLU A 187 26.04 -9.21 14.37
CA GLU A 187 24.75 -9.08 15.07
C GLU A 187 24.50 -7.63 15.54
N GLU A 188 25.50 -6.76 15.47
CA GLU A 188 25.38 -5.37 15.90
C GLU A 188 24.60 -4.53 14.89
N ILE A 189 23.52 -3.89 15.37
CA ILE A 189 22.73 -2.94 14.58
C ILE A 189 23.23 -1.52 14.88
N ARG A 190 23.96 -0.91 13.93
CA ARG A 190 24.32 0.50 14.07
C ARG A 190 23.14 1.39 13.74
N ARG A 191 23.04 2.44 14.54
CA ARG A 191 22.04 3.49 14.43
C ARG A 191 22.75 4.82 14.20
N VAL A 192 22.27 5.58 13.22
CA VAL A 192 22.82 6.90 12.87
C VAL A 192 21.70 7.91 13.01
N SER A 193 21.91 8.91 13.86
CA SER A 193 20.98 10.02 14.02
C SER A 193 21.01 10.96 12.82
N TYR A 194 19.99 11.81 12.68
CA TYR A 194 20.01 12.86 11.65
C TYR A 194 21.20 13.81 11.80
N GLY A 195 21.60 14.13 13.05
CA GLY A 195 22.76 14.96 13.35
C GLY A 195 24.07 14.31 12.92
N ASP A 196 24.25 13.01 13.24
CA ASP A 196 25.42 12.24 12.80
C ASP A 196 25.48 12.13 11.27
N LEU A 197 24.35 11.78 10.65
CA LEU A 197 24.24 11.66 9.19
C LEU A 197 24.60 12.98 8.51
N ARG A 198 24.11 14.11 9.03
CA ARG A 198 24.44 15.44 8.50
C ARG A 198 25.94 15.72 8.59
N ARG A 199 26.57 15.37 9.71
CA ARG A 199 28.02 15.55 9.91
C ARG A 199 28.83 14.69 8.93
N LEU A 200 28.42 13.43 8.73
CA LEU A 200 29.05 12.52 7.78
C LEU A 200 28.91 13.01 6.34
N ALA A 201 27.71 13.43 5.93
CA ALA A 201 27.46 13.99 4.60
C ALA A 201 28.28 15.25 4.36
N ALA A 202 28.38 16.15 5.35
CA ALA A 202 29.20 17.36 5.25
C ALA A 202 30.69 17.05 5.07
N ARG A 203 31.22 16.01 5.73
CA ARG A 203 32.61 15.57 5.54
C ARG A 203 32.89 15.14 4.10
N VAL A 204 31.97 14.39 3.49
CA VAL A 204 32.09 13.98 2.08
C VAL A 204 32.03 15.19 1.16
N ALA A 205 31.03 16.07 1.36
CA ALA A 205 30.88 17.29 0.56
C ALA A 205 32.13 18.18 0.60
N ASN A 206 32.65 18.46 1.79
CA ASN A 206 33.86 19.27 1.94
C ASN A 206 35.09 18.61 1.29
N GLY A 207 35.16 17.28 1.32
CA GLY A 207 36.24 16.55 0.65
C GLY A 207 36.18 16.66 -0.87
N LEU A 208 34.97 16.66 -1.45
CA LEU A 208 34.75 16.85 -2.88
C LEU A 208 35.01 18.29 -3.33
N GLU A 209 34.76 19.29 -2.48
CA GLU A 209 35.06 20.70 -2.78
C GLU A 209 36.56 21.02 -2.71
N SER A 210 37.32 20.26 -1.92
CA SER A 210 38.76 20.48 -1.69
C SER A 210 39.65 19.69 -2.66
N ALA A 211 39.08 18.88 -3.56
CA ALA A 211 39.80 18.04 -4.52
C ALA A 211 39.84 18.69 -5.91
#